data_AF-A0A5E6NWJ3-F1
#
_entry.id   AF-A0A5E6NWJ3-F1
#
_cell.length_a   1.000
_cell.length_b   1.000
_cell.length_c   1.000
_cell.angle_alpha   90.00
_cell.angle_beta   90.00
_cell.angle_gamma   90.00
#
_symmetry.space_group_name_H-M   'P 1'
#
loop_
_entity.id
_entity.type
_entity.pdbx_description
1 polymer ?
#
loop_
_entity_poly.entity_id
_entity_poly.type
_entity_poly.pdbx_seq_one_letter_code
_entity_poly.pdbx_strand_id
1 'polypeptide(L)'
;MFDTLSERENIVVIADEAHRTQYGFKAKTIDDKDEQGNVVGKKVVYGFAKYMRDALPNATYLGFTGTPIESSDTNTPAVFGNYIDVYDIAQAVEDGATVRIYYESRLAKVNLSEEGKQLVEKLDDELAQGDLTETQKAKAKWTQLEALIGSENRIKNIAQDIVSHFEQRQAVFEGKGMIVSMSRRIAADLYAQIIKIKPDWHSDDLIKA
;
A
#
# COMPACT_ATOMS: atom_id res chain seq x y z
N MET A 1 20.13 -18.57 -11.12
CA MET A 1 19.20 -18.99 -12.18
C MET A 1 18.31 -20.06 -11.56
N PHE A 2 16.99 -19.98 -11.72
CA PHE A 2 16.09 -21.00 -11.17
C PHE A 2 15.98 -22.15 -12.16
N ASP A 3 15.86 -23.38 -11.68
CA ASP A 3 15.84 -24.56 -12.56
C ASP A 3 14.55 -24.63 -13.37
N THR A 4 14.68 -25.00 -14.64
CA THR A 4 13.53 -25.22 -15.52
C THR A 4 12.71 -26.40 -15.02
N LEU A 5 11.44 -26.15 -14.69
CA LEU A 5 10.51 -27.18 -14.23
C LEU A 5 9.78 -27.83 -15.42
N SER A 6 9.47 -27.08 -16.46
CA SER A 6 8.82 -27.62 -17.66
C SER A 6 9.02 -26.74 -18.90
N GLU A 7 9.36 -27.37 -20.02
CA GLU A 7 9.46 -26.72 -21.34
C GLU A 7 8.19 -26.84 -22.18
N ARG A 8 7.10 -27.35 -21.61
CA ARG A 8 5.84 -27.55 -22.34
C ARG A 8 5.24 -26.20 -22.78
N GLU A 9 4.81 -26.13 -24.03
CA GLU A 9 4.15 -24.93 -24.60
C GLU A 9 2.66 -24.84 -24.23
N ASN A 10 2.05 -25.94 -23.78
CA ASN A 10 0.63 -25.99 -23.41
C ASN A 10 0.36 -25.70 -21.93
N ILE A 11 1.20 -24.86 -21.33
CA ILE A 11 1.02 -24.38 -19.95
C ILE A 11 0.50 -22.95 -20.02
N VAL A 12 -0.57 -22.68 -19.29
CA VAL A 12 -1.14 -21.33 -19.13
C VAL A 12 -1.00 -20.92 -17.68
N VAL A 13 -0.39 -19.75 -17.45
CA VAL A 13 -0.24 -19.12 -16.15
C VAL A 13 -1.18 -17.93 -16.10
N ILE A 14 -2.08 -17.91 -15.12
CA ILE A 14 -3.00 -16.81 -14.89
C ILE A 14 -2.61 -16.11 -13.60
N ALA A 15 -2.41 -14.80 -13.66
CA ALA A 15 -2.06 -13.96 -12.52
C ALA A 15 -3.17 -12.94 -12.26
N ASP A 16 -3.63 -12.89 -11.02
CA ASP A 16 -4.52 -11.85 -10.52
C ASP A 16 -3.72 -10.74 -9.81
N GLU A 17 -4.23 -9.51 -9.88
CA GLU A 17 -3.54 -8.28 -9.51
C GLU A 17 -2.07 -8.28 -9.95
N ALA A 18 -1.87 -8.48 -11.25
CA ALA A 18 -0.56 -8.70 -11.87
C ALA A 18 0.43 -7.55 -11.56
N HIS A 19 -0.09 -6.35 -11.22
CA HIS A 19 0.71 -5.22 -10.78
C HIS A 19 1.35 -5.38 -9.37
N ARG A 20 0.98 -6.38 -8.57
CA ARG A 20 1.57 -6.60 -7.23
C ARG A 20 2.50 -7.79 -7.20
N THR A 21 2.21 -8.80 -7.99
CA THR A 21 2.78 -10.15 -7.83
C THR A 21 3.80 -10.49 -8.90
N GLN A 22 3.80 -9.78 -10.04
CA GLN A 22 4.54 -10.19 -11.24
C GLN A 22 5.63 -9.18 -11.67
N TYR A 23 6.23 -8.51 -10.68
CA TYR A 23 7.38 -7.62 -10.85
C TYR A 23 8.63 -8.12 -10.13
N GLY A 24 9.77 -7.47 -10.41
CA GLY A 24 11.07 -7.82 -9.82
C GLY A 24 12.04 -8.53 -10.78
N PHE A 25 12.03 -8.19 -12.06
CA PHE A 25 13.04 -8.65 -13.02
C PHE A 25 14.45 -8.08 -12.74
N LYS A 26 14.54 -7.01 -11.94
CA LYS A 26 15.81 -6.46 -11.49
C LYS A 26 16.42 -7.33 -10.39
N ALA A 27 17.70 -7.64 -10.56
CA ALA A 27 18.54 -8.25 -9.56
C ALA A 27 18.56 -7.41 -8.27
N LYS A 28 18.26 -8.04 -7.13
CA LYS A 28 18.46 -7.48 -5.79
C LYS A 28 19.58 -8.23 -5.10
N THR A 29 20.53 -7.52 -4.54
CA THR A 29 21.58 -8.13 -3.72
C THR A 29 21.08 -8.21 -2.29
N ILE A 30 20.93 -9.42 -1.76
CA ILE A 30 20.60 -9.65 -0.35
C ILE A 30 21.78 -10.29 0.37
N ASP A 31 21.88 -10.03 1.66
CA ASP A 31 22.89 -10.67 2.50
C ASP A 31 22.59 -12.16 2.59
N ASP A 32 23.59 -12.97 2.32
CA ASP A 32 23.53 -14.42 2.51
C ASP A 32 23.92 -14.73 3.94
N LYS A 33 23.02 -15.43 4.65
CA LYS A 33 23.16 -15.70 6.08
C LYS A 33 23.28 -17.20 6.34
N ASP A 34 24.17 -17.58 7.24
CA ASP A 34 24.28 -18.95 7.73
C ASP A 34 23.10 -19.34 8.65
N GLU A 35 23.05 -20.61 9.07
CA GLU A 35 22.02 -21.12 10.00
C GLU A 35 22.00 -20.39 11.36
N GLN A 36 23.07 -19.65 11.68
CA GLN A 36 23.25 -18.89 12.92
C GLN A 36 22.94 -17.39 12.72
N GLY A 37 22.55 -16.98 11.50
CA GLY A 37 22.16 -15.62 11.15
C GLY A 37 23.32 -14.67 10.82
N ASN A 38 24.56 -15.17 10.76
CA ASN A 38 25.72 -14.36 10.39
C ASN A 38 25.78 -14.16 8.88
N VAL A 39 26.13 -12.95 8.45
CA VAL A 39 26.29 -12.65 7.02
C VAL A 39 27.58 -13.30 6.51
N VAL A 40 27.45 -14.37 5.73
CA VAL A 40 28.54 -15.14 5.13
C VAL A 40 28.85 -14.72 3.69
N GLY A 41 27.97 -13.91 3.08
CA GLY A 41 28.19 -13.40 1.73
C GLY A 41 27.07 -12.48 1.25
N LYS A 42 27.06 -12.21 -0.05
CA LYS A 42 25.98 -11.50 -0.74
C LYS A 42 25.48 -12.37 -1.89
N LYS A 43 24.17 -12.57 -1.98
CA LYS A 43 23.53 -13.30 -3.08
C LYS A 43 22.63 -12.39 -3.89
N VAL A 44 22.65 -12.59 -5.21
CA VAL A 44 21.74 -11.92 -6.12
C VAL A 44 20.45 -12.74 -6.21
N VAL A 45 19.34 -12.14 -5.80
CA VAL A 45 18.00 -12.70 -5.93
C VAL A 45 17.15 -11.88 -6.89
N TYR A 46 16.18 -12.53 -7.50
CA TYR A 46 15.20 -11.89 -8.37
C TYR A 46 13.81 -11.99 -7.75
N GLY A 47 12.86 -11.22 -8.26
CA GLY A 47 11.45 -11.34 -7.91
C GLY A 47 10.85 -12.65 -8.43
N PHE A 48 9.72 -13.03 -7.83
CA PHE A 48 9.03 -14.29 -8.13
C PHE A 48 8.67 -14.43 -9.62
N ALA A 49 8.32 -13.32 -10.28
CA ALA A 49 8.03 -13.28 -11.72
C ALA A 49 9.18 -13.82 -12.58
N LYS A 50 10.43 -13.49 -12.23
CA LYS A 50 11.62 -13.96 -12.96
C LYS A 50 11.82 -15.45 -12.76
N TYR A 51 11.69 -15.95 -11.53
CA TYR A 51 11.82 -17.37 -11.25
C TYR A 51 10.73 -18.20 -11.93
N MET A 52 9.49 -17.70 -11.95
CA MET A 52 8.39 -18.37 -12.64
C MET A 52 8.63 -18.49 -14.15
N ARG A 53 9.21 -17.46 -14.77
CA ARG A 53 9.56 -17.48 -16.20
C ARG A 53 10.77 -18.35 -16.52
N ASP A 54 11.75 -18.41 -15.62
CA ASP A 54 12.89 -19.33 -15.77
C ASP A 54 12.43 -20.80 -15.63
N ALA A 55 11.48 -21.05 -14.71
CA ALA A 55 10.91 -22.37 -14.48
C ALA A 55 9.99 -22.87 -15.62
N LEU A 56 9.24 -21.97 -16.24
CA LEU A 56 8.22 -22.26 -17.27
C LEU A 56 8.44 -21.39 -18.52
N PRO A 57 9.56 -21.54 -19.24
CA PRO A 57 9.98 -20.63 -20.30
C PRO A 57 8.98 -20.50 -21.46
N ASN A 58 8.23 -21.57 -21.75
CA ASN A 58 7.33 -21.65 -22.89
C ASN A 58 5.84 -21.48 -22.52
N ALA A 59 5.53 -21.13 -21.27
CA ALA A 59 4.15 -20.94 -20.85
C ALA A 59 3.56 -19.63 -21.42
N THR A 60 2.25 -19.64 -21.65
CA THR A 60 1.47 -18.42 -21.96
C THR A 60 1.05 -17.76 -20.65
N TYR A 61 1.28 -16.45 -20.52
CA TYR A 61 0.98 -15.69 -19.30
C TYR A 61 -0.17 -14.72 -19.53
N LEU A 62 -1.23 -14.84 -18.72
CA LEU A 62 -2.39 -13.94 -18.72
C LEU A 62 -2.46 -13.20 -17.39
N GLY A 63 -2.54 -11.87 -17.42
CA GLY A 63 -2.61 -11.04 -16.23
C GLY A 63 -3.91 -10.23 -16.17
N PHE A 64 -4.55 -10.21 -15.01
CA PHE A 64 -5.65 -9.31 -14.68
C PHE A 64 -5.16 -8.25 -13.69
N THR A 65 -5.61 -7.01 -13.84
CA THR A 65 -5.24 -5.92 -12.92
C THR A 65 -6.31 -4.83 -12.91
N GLY A 66 -6.74 -4.41 -11.72
CA GLY A 66 -7.65 -3.26 -11.58
C GLY A 66 -6.94 -1.91 -11.63
N THR A 67 -5.63 -1.89 -11.34
CA THR A 67 -4.80 -0.68 -11.36
C THR A 67 -3.53 -0.94 -12.17
N PRO A 68 -3.56 -0.78 -13.51
CA PRO A 68 -2.34 -0.90 -14.30
C PRO A 68 -1.33 0.15 -13.83
N ILE A 69 -0.14 -0.28 -13.42
CA ILE A 69 0.94 0.63 -13.05
C ILE A 69 1.68 1.02 -14.34
N GLU A 70 1.68 2.33 -14.64
CA GLU A 70 2.52 2.97 -15.66
C GLU A 70 3.52 3.91 -14.97
N SER A 71 4.35 3.39 -14.06
CA SER A 71 5.47 4.15 -13.53
C SER A 71 6.77 3.65 -14.16
N SER A 72 7.72 4.58 -14.34
CA SER A 72 8.92 4.49 -15.18
C SER A 72 9.80 3.24 -15.02
N ASP A 73 9.62 2.49 -13.93
CA ASP A 73 10.45 1.35 -13.58
C ASP A 73 9.71 0.00 -13.59
N THR A 74 8.44 0.00 -13.99
CA THR A 74 7.55 -1.15 -13.89
C THR A 74 6.49 -1.09 -14.99
N ASN A 75 6.77 -1.74 -16.12
CA ASN A 75 5.92 -1.68 -17.30
C ASN A 75 5.11 -2.98 -17.41
N THR A 76 3.85 -2.98 -16.94
CA THR A 76 2.92 -4.12 -17.05
C THR A 76 2.85 -4.66 -18.50
N PRO A 77 2.75 -3.80 -19.53
CA PRO A 77 2.85 -4.24 -20.92
C PRO A 77 4.17 -4.92 -21.31
N ALA A 78 5.30 -4.51 -20.73
CA ALA A 78 6.59 -5.18 -21.00
C ALA A 78 6.66 -6.60 -20.42
N VAL A 79 5.80 -6.91 -19.44
CA VAL A 79 5.75 -8.24 -18.79
C VAL A 79 4.67 -9.13 -19.41
N PHE A 80 3.49 -8.58 -19.74
CA PHE A 80 2.34 -9.37 -20.20
C PHE A 80 1.95 -9.12 -21.66
N GLY A 81 2.62 -8.18 -22.34
CA GLY A 81 2.25 -7.76 -23.68
C GLY A 81 1.14 -6.71 -23.68
N ASN A 82 0.51 -6.50 -24.83
CA ASN A 82 -0.55 -5.50 -24.98
C ASN A 82 -1.81 -5.91 -24.20
N TYR A 83 -2.61 -4.92 -23.80
CA TYR A 83 -3.95 -5.18 -23.28
C TYR A 83 -4.77 -5.93 -24.32
N ILE A 84 -5.36 -7.07 -23.92
CA ILE A 84 -6.31 -7.83 -24.73
C ILE A 84 -7.67 -7.13 -24.72
N ASP A 85 -8.07 -6.63 -23.56
CA ASP A 85 -9.31 -5.91 -23.32
C ASP A 85 -9.16 -4.98 -22.11
N VAL A 86 -9.96 -3.92 -22.05
CA VAL A 86 -10.00 -2.98 -20.92
C VAL A 86 -11.46 -2.71 -20.56
N TYR A 87 -11.82 -3.07 -19.35
CA TYR A 87 -13.13 -2.79 -18.76
C TYR A 87 -12.94 -1.82 -17.59
N ASP A 88 -13.32 -0.56 -17.79
CA ASP A 88 -13.06 0.51 -16.83
C ASP A 88 -14.20 0.72 -15.81
N ILE A 89 -13.93 1.54 -14.81
CA ILE A 89 -14.89 1.86 -13.74
C ILE A 89 -16.12 2.60 -14.29
N ALA A 90 -15.97 3.39 -15.36
CA ALA A 90 -17.10 4.13 -15.93
C ALA A 90 -18.09 3.17 -16.59
N GLN A 91 -17.58 2.23 -17.39
CA GLN A 91 -18.37 1.17 -18.01
C GLN A 91 -19.03 0.28 -16.95
N ALA A 92 -18.29 -0.10 -15.90
CA ALA A 92 -18.80 -0.89 -14.79
C ALA A 92 -19.90 -0.20 -13.97
N VAL A 93 -19.96 1.14 -14.01
CA VAL A 93 -21.04 1.90 -13.39
C VAL A 93 -22.24 2.03 -14.34
N GLU A 94 -22.00 2.13 -15.64
CA GLU A 94 -23.04 2.28 -16.67
C GLU A 94 -23.89 1.01 -16.83
N ASP A 95 -23.26 -0.15 -16.83
CA ASP A 95 -23.94 -1.45 -16.94
C ASP A 95 -24.50 -1.98 -15.60
N GLY A 96 -24.21 -1.28 -14.50
CA GLY A 96 -24.69 -1.63 -13.16
C GLY A 96 -23.91 -2.74 -12.46
N ALA A 97 -22.73 -3.13 -12.97
CA ALA A 97 -21.85 -4.09 -12.28
C ALA A 97 -21.29 -3.53 -10.96
N THR A 98 -21.14 -2.21 -10.85
CA THR A 98 -20.63 -1.51 -9.66
C THR A 98 -21.51 -0.32 -9.27
N VAL A 99 -21.47 0.05 -7.99
CA VAL A 99 -22.15 1.25 -7.48
C VAL A 99 -21.31 2.50 -7.67
N ARG A 100 -21.97 3.66 -7.81
CA ARG A 100 -21.28 4.96 -7.94
C ARG A 100 -20.53 5.33 -6.67
N ILE A 101 -19.32 5.83 -6.84
CA ILE A 101 -18.48 6.36 -5.77
C ILE A 101 -18.59 7.88 -5.76
N TYR A 102 -18.93 8.45 -4.60
CA TYR A 102 -18.95 9.90 -4.38
C TYR A 102 -17.75 10.28 -3.52
N TYR A 103 -16.91 11.18 -4.02
CA TYR A 103 -15.74 11.67 -3.30
C TYR A 103 -16.03 13.02 -2.63
N GLU A 104 -15.85 13.08 -1.32
CA GLU A 104 -15.91 14.32 -0.55
C GLU A 104 -14.54 14.55 0.10
N SER A 105 -13.83 15.57 -0.36
CA SER A 105 -12.54 15.94 0.22
C SER A 105 -12.75 16.67 1.55
N ARG A 106 -12.36 16.04 2.66
CA ARG A 106 -12.33 16.66 3.99
C ARG A 106 -10.89 16.92 4.41
N LEU A 107 -10.37 18.07 3.96
CA LEU A 107 -9.03 18.52 4.36
C LEU A 107 -9.07 19.01 5.81
N ALA A 108 -8.77 18.12 6.76
CA ALA A 108 -8.29 18.57 8.06
C ALA A 108 -6.98 19.33 7.81
N LYS A 109 -7.03 20.67 7.88
CA LYS A 109 -5.87 21.54 7.62
C LYS A 109 -4.68 21.00 8.42
N VAL A 110 -3.71 20.42 7.72
CA VAL A 110 -2.42 20.07 8.29
C VAL A 110 -1.67 21.40 8.40
N ASN A 111 -2.04 22.20 9.40
CA ASN A 111 -1.13 23.23 9.87
C ASN A 111 -0.02 22.46 10.59
N LEU A 112 0.98 22.01 9.83
CA LEU A 112 2.30 21.81 10.43
C LEU A 112 2.58 23.11 11.17
N SER A 113 2.84 23.05 12.48
CA SER A 113 3.40 24.20 13.15
C SER A 113 4.66 24.63 12.39
N GLU A 114 5.04 25.90 12.47
CA GLU A 114 6.31 26.33 11.86
C GLU A 114 7.48 25.47 12.35
N GLU A 115 7.43 24.97 13.59
CA GLU A 115 8.38 23.99 14.10
C GLU A 115 8.32 22.65 13.35
N GLY A 116 7.12 22.14 13.04
CA GLY A 116 6.95 20.90 12.28
C GLY A 116 7.44 20.99 10.83
N LYS A 117 7.25 22.13 10.18
CA LYS A 117 7.80 22.37 8.83
C LYS A 117 9.32 22.44 8.87
N GLN A 118 9.86 23.21 9.81
CA GLN A 118 11.30 23.32 10.02
C GLN A 118 11.93 21.97 10.37
N LEU A 119 11.23 21.11 11.11
CA LEU A 119 11.71 19.76 11.43
C LEU A 119 11.84 18.89 10.18
N VAL A 120 10.85 18.95 9.29
CA VAL A 120 10.85 18.18 8.02
C VAL A 120 11.92 18.71 7.07
N GLU A 121 12.05 20.03 6.93
CA GLU A 121 13.05 20.67 6.07
C GLU A 121 14.47 20.39 6.58
N LYS A 122 14.71 20.56 7.88
CA LYS A 122 16.00 20.23 8.51
C LYS A 122 16.35 18.75 8.38
N LEU A 123 15.36 17.86 8.46
CA LEU A 123 15.59 16.43 8.23
C LEU A 123 15.96 16.16 6.78
N ASP A 124 15.25 16.76 5.81
CA ASP A 124 15.58 16.59 4.40
C ASP A 124 17.04 17.05 4.11
N ASP A 125 17.50 18.13 4.75
CA ASP A 125 18.89 18.60 4.69
C ASP A 125 19.89 17.65 5.39
N GLU A 126 19.60 17.19 6.60
CA GLU A 126 20.46 16.25 7.35
C GLU A 126 20.58 14.89 6.63
N LEU A 127 19.47 14.41 6.05
CA LEU A 127 19.45 13.20 5.24
C LEU A 127 20.18 13.40 3.91
N ALA A 128 20.20 14.61 3.33
CA ALA A 128 20.97 14.90 2.14
C ALA A 128 22.49 14.86 2.41
N GLN A 129 22.93 15.26 3.61
CA GLN A 129 24.35 15.34 3.98
C GLN A 129 24.95 14.04 4.55
N GLY A 130 24.11 13.09 5.00
CA GLY A 130 24.57 11.81 5.55
C GLY A 130 24.85 10.73 4.51
N ASP A 131 25.85 9.88 4.79
CA ASP A 131 26.21 8.64 4.07
C ASP A 131 25.20 7.50 4.33
N LEU A 132 23.93 7.86 4.49
CA LEU A 132 22.83 6.93 4.75
C LEU A 132 22.38 6.28 3.44
N THR A 133 22.07 4.99 3.51
CA THR A 133 21.39 4.30 2.41
C THR A 133 20.01 4.92 2.16
N GLU A 134 19.50 4.88 0.93
CA GLU A 134 18.16 5.40 0.60
C GLU A 134 17.06 4.82 1.51
N THR A 135 17.21 3.55 1.91
CA THR A 135 16.30 2.86 2.84
C THR A 135 16.28 3.52 4.23
N GLN A 136 17.43 3.95 4.73
CA GLN A 136 17.53 4.63 6.03
C GLN A 136 16.92 6.04 5.96
N LYS A 137 17.16 6.77 4.85
CA LYS A 137 16.56 8.09 4.62
C LYS A 137 15.03 8.02 4.57
N ALA A 138 14.49 7.06 3.82
CA ALA A 138 13.04 6.84 3.73
C ALA A 138 12.42 6.49 5.09
N LYS A 139 13.08 5.66 5.90
CA LYS A 139 12.59 5.27 7.23
C LYS A 139 12.55 6.44 8.21
N ALA A 140 13.57 7.31 8.18
CA ALA A 140 13.61 8.51 9.02
C ALA A 140 12.48 9.49 8.64
N LYS A 141 12.30 9.75 7.35
CA LYS A 141 11.22 10.61 6.83
C LYS A 141 9.84 10.07 7.19
N TRP A 142 9.65 8.75 7.08
CA TRP A 142 8.39 8.09 7.46
C TRP A 142 8.06 8.27 8.95
N THR A 143 9.04 8.07 9.83
CA THR A 143 8.86 8.21 11.29
C THR A 143 8.42 9.62 11.68
N GLN A 144 9.04 10.65 11.12
CA GLN A 144 8.66 12.04 11.42
C GLN A 144 7.30 12.40 10.85
N LEU A 145 7.00 11.98 9.63
CA LEU A 145 5.69 12.20 9.02
C LEU A 145 4.58 11.51 9.84
N GLU A 146 4.84 10.29 10.33
CA GLU A 146 3.92 9.58 11.23
C GLU A 146 3.72 10.34 12.55
N ALA A 147 4.78 10.88 13.17
CA ALA A 147 4.67 11.66 14.40
C ALA A 147 3.81 12.91 14.22
N LEU A 148 3.96 13.59 13.08
CA LEU A 148 3.21 14.79 12.76
C LEU A 148 1.72 14.51 12.47
N ILE A 149 1.46 13.53 11.60
CA ILE A 149 0.11 13.11 11.22
C ILE A 149 -0.63 12.51 12.41
N GLY A 150 0.10 11.80 13.27
CA GLY A 150 -0.39 11.14 14.49
C GLY A 150 -0.33 11.99 15.76
N SER A 151 -0.24 13.31 15.65
CA SER A 151 -0.29 14.21 16.80
C SER A 151 -1.65 14.14 17.50
N GLU A 152 -1.66 14.12 18.85
CA GLU A 152 -2.86 13.88 19.65
C GLU A 152 -4.01 14.86 19.32
N ASN A 153 -3.69 16.16 19.24
CA ASN A 153 -4.66 17.20 18.90
C ASN A 153 -5.32 16.96 17.53
N ARG A 154 -4.53 16.51 16.54
CA ARG A 154 -5.04 16.22 15.20
C ARG A 154 -5.93 14.99 15.21
N ILE A 155 -5.52 13.92 15.89
CA ILE A 155 -6.32 12.69 16.01
C ILE A 155 -7.65 12.96 16.71
N LYS A 156 -7.67 13.80 17.75
CA LYS A 156 -8.91 14.21 18.43
C LYS A 156 -9.86 14.96 17.48
N ASN A 157 -9.35 15.91 16.70
CA ASN A 157 -10.15 16.66 15.74
C ASN A 157 -10.71 15.76 14.64
N ILE A 158 -9.91 14.83 14.13
CA ILE A 158 -10.33 13.86 13.11
C ILE A 158 -11.38 12.89 13.67
N ALA A 159 -11.20 12.39 14.90
CA ALA A 159 -12.18 11.53 15.56
C ALA A 159 -13.55 12.22 15.64
N GLN A 160 -13.56 13.50 16.04
CA GLN A 160 -14.80 14.27 16.14
C GLN A 160 -15.46 14.47 14.77
N ASP A 161 -14.70 14.81 13.74
CA ASP A 161 -15.24 14.98 12.38
C ASP A 161 -15.81 13.65 11.85
N ILE A 162 -15.09 12.54 12.01
CA ILE A 162 -15.53 11.21 11.57
C ILE A 162 -16.83 10.81 12.27
N VAL A 163 -16.92 10.94 13.60
CA VAL A 163 -18.12 10.58 14.36
C VAL A 163 -19.30 11.45 13.91
N SER A 164 -19.14 12.77 13.90
CA SER A 164 -20.20 13.70 13.48
C SER A 164 -20.68 13.42 12.05
N HIS A 165 -19.76 13.19 11.12
CA HIS A 165 -20.09 12.91 9.73
C HIS A 165 -20.80 11.56 9.57
N PHE A 166 -20.33 10.51 10.25
CA PHE A 166 -20.95 9.19 10.18
C PHE A 166 -22.36 9.22 10.77
N GLU A 167 -22.58 9.87 11.91
CA GLU A 167 -23.92 10.00 12.51
C GLU A 167 -24.90 10.75 11.61
N GLN A 168 -24.47 11.88 11.02
CA GLN A 168 -25.29 12.62 10.07
C GLN A 168 -25.69 11.76 8.87
N ARG A 169 -24.78 10.90 8.40
CA ARG A 169 -25.05 9.97 7.31
C ARG A 169 -26.03 8.87 7.73
N GLN A 170 -25.87 8.31 8.93
CA GLN A 170 -26.77 7.27 9.48
C GLN A 170 -28.22 7.75 9.65
N ALA A 171 -28.44 9.06 9.84
CA ALA A 171 -29.80 9.62 9.89
C ALA A 171 -30.59 9.49 8.58
N VAL A 172 -29.91 9.27 7.45
CA VAL A 172 -30.52 9.14 6.13
C VAL A 172 -30.32 7.75 5.53
N PHE A 173 -29.16 7.13 5.79
CA PHE A 173 -28.78 5.83 5.24
C PHE A 173 -28.11 4.96 6.30
N GLU A 174 -28.67 3.78 6.57
CA GLU A 174 -27.97 2.75 7.33
C GLU A 174 -26.78 2.21 6.53
N GLY A 175 -25.65 2.02 7.20
CA GLY A 175 -24.45 1.52 6.54
C GLY A 175 -23.26 1.30 7.47
N LYS A 176 -22.18 0.78 6.91
CA LYS A 176 -20.91 0.57 7.62
C LYS A 176 -19.87 1.61 7.22
N GLY A 177 -18.88 1.83 8.07
CA GLY A 177 -17.73 2.69 7.80
C GLY A 177 -16.42 1.91 7.94
N MET A 178 -15.44 2.24 7.11
CA MET A 178 -14.07 1.75 7.23
C MET A 178 -13.12 2.94 7.26
N ILE A 179 -12.18 2.93 8.22
CA ILE A 179 -11.17 3.98 8.36
C ILE A 179 -9.81 3.36 8.03
N VAL A 180 -9.10 3.97 7.09
CA VAL A 180 -7.73 3.58 6.73
C VAL A 180 -6.77 4.61 7.31
N SER A 181 -5.82 4.15 8.12
CA SER A 181 -4.82 5.00 8.77
C SER A 181 -3.41 4.75 8.21
N MET A 182 -2.52 5.75 8.38
CA MET A 182 -1.14 5.66 7.93
C MET A 182 -0.31 4.62 8.69
N SER A 183 -0.58 4.45 9.99
CA SER A 183 0.13 3.49 10.84
C SER A 183 -0.81 2.81 11.84
N ARG A 184 -0.35 1.68 12.40
CA ARG A 184 -1.06 0.95 13.45
C ARG A 184 -1.24 1.77 14.72
N ARG A 185 -0.22 2.55 15.11
CA ARG A 185 -0.27 3.44 16.27
C ARG A 185 -1.35 4.49 16.07
N ILE A 186 -1.36 5.16 14.92
CA ILE A 186 -2.38 6.15 14.57
C ILE A 186 -3.78 5.51 14.58
N ALA A 187 -3.92 4.27 14.10
CA ALA A 187 -5.18 3.53 14.13
C ALA A 187 -5.68 3.36 15.57
N ALA A 188 -4.81 2.88 16.47
CA ALA A 188 -5.14 2.65 17.87
C ALA A 188 -5.46 3.96 18.61
N ASP A 189 -4.69 5.02 18.37
CA ASP A 189 -4.91 6.34 18.96
C ASP A 189 -6.26 6.91 18.50
N LEU A 190 -6.57 6.79 17.19
CA LEU A 190 -7.84 7.24 16.63
C LEU A 190 -9.02 6.45 17.20
N TYR A 191 -8.88 5.13 17.27
CA TYR A 191 -9.87 4.26 17.89
C TYR A 191 -10.15 4.68 19.34
N ALA A 192 -9.10 4.90 20.13
CA ALA A 192 -9.22 5.33 21.52
C ALA A 192 -9.93 6.68 21.65
N GLN A 193 -9.76 7.61 20.69
CA GLN A 193 -10.51 8.87 20.69
C GLN A 193 -11.97 8.69 20.26
N ILE A 194 -12.25 7.82 19.29
CA ILE A 194 -13.62 7.53 18.84
C ILE A 194 -14.44 6.93 19.98
N ILE A 195 -13.93 5.90 20.67
CA ILE A 195 -14.67 5.25 21.77
C ILE A 195 -14.85 6.16 23.00
N LYS A 196 -14.04 7.22 23.16
CA LYS A 196 -14.29 8.26 24.18
C LYS A 196 -15.52 9.11 23.84
N ILE A 197 -15.77 9.35 22.54
CA ILE A 197 -16.91 10.12 22.04
C ILE A 197 -18.17 9.24 21.99
N LYS A 198 -18.01 7.99 21.53
CA LYS A 198 -19.07 6.98 21.38
C LYS A 198 -18.67 5.64 22.02
N PRO A 199 -18.84 5.50 23.35
CA PRO A 199 -18.45 4.28 24.07
C PRO A 199 -19.21 3.03 23.59
N ASP A 200 -20.43 3.21 23.12
CA ASP A 200 -21.34 2.18 22.60
C ASP A 200 -20.88 1.57 21.25
N TRP A 201 -19.93 2.20 20.56
CA TRP A 201 -19.35 1.65 19.33
C TRP A 201 -18.22 0.64 19.58
N HIS A 202 -17.76 0.50 20.83
CA HIS A 202 -16.81 -0.52 21.22
C HIS A 202 -17.46 -1.91 21.23
N SER A 203 -16.68 -2.93 20.86
CA SER A 203 -17.07 -4.34 20.95
C SER A 203 -15.86 -5.15 21.42
N ASP A 204 -16.02 -5.92 22.50
CA ASP A 204 -15.01 -6.88 22.98
C ASP A 204 -14.86 -8.10 22.04
N ASP A 205 -15.82 -8.30 21.14
CA ASP A 205 -15.76 -9.35 20.13
C ASP A 205 -14.80 -8.96 19.01
N LEU A 206 -13.61 -9.57 19.02
CA LEU A 206 -12.53 -9.38 18.04
C LEU A 206 -12.88 -9.90 16.63
N ILE A 207 -13.99 -10.65 16.47
CA ILE A 207 -14.42 -11.24 15.21
C ILE A 207 -15.61 -10.47 14.61
N LYS A 208 -16.21 -9.55 15.37
CA LYS A 208 -17.37 -8.78 14.92
C LYS A 208 -16.94 -7.69 13.93
N ALA A 209 -17.42 -7.82 12.69
CA ALA A 209 -17.22 -6.86 11.59
C ALA A 209 -18.50 -6.09 11.23
#